data_AF-A0A7S0BFW7-F1
#
_entry.id   AF-A0A7S0BFW7-F1
#
_cell.length_a   1.000
_cell.length_b   1.000
_cell.length_c   1.000
_cell.angle_alpha   90.00
_cell.angle_beta   90.00
_cell.angle_gamma   90.00
#
_symmetry.space_group_name_H-M   'P 1'
#
loop_
_entity.id
_entity.type
_entity.pdbx_description
1 polymer ?
#
loop_
_entity_poly.entity_id
_entity_poly.type
_entity_poly.pdbx_seq_one_letter_code
_entity_poly.pdbx_strand_id
1 'polypeptide(L)'
;MVLPKIETEVKKFRKEIKDARRAAAAARRRAVLEEAGVVSMGEDTGSSSQQQLSASSVPKCIVMEGIEEEKGPTCLVCRDGFQSKPDEILGLYVFCKRVAVSARKTEEDTTNVATWSSGDYQLNFFYTTVTHLNAIHYSCHRESVRLDRSSSRPRDEWEGSALRNSQTKCNNLFPLEPPTIVVGALPNVQPSVTKTSRRGYSDAIDQYFFRNHALGNSGLTQLQLLLHDLGSSIFRFGAGDMTAFSRDTQGGGAHSNASLIPYFVQLGLHLESSHEDEVTSMSETLKVFLETGGDELAYYLSFSICFLSVEDWLEIAPAFLRHAQKELGTEKALSTIAFVHMVQRFFKQDLGEKWKLLFRQQLAKGVYFSEKVQELLQFYEGHKVYDNESFMKAIESAQTHPEERMGFLEALRSVL
;
A
#
# COMPACT_ATOMS: atom_id res chain seq x y z
N MET A 1 13.75 23.55 -24.86
CA MET A 1 12.52 23.08 -25.56
C MET A 1 12.50 21.57 -25.89
N VAL A 2 13.49 20.74 -25.52
CA VAL A 2 13.56 19.32 -25.95
C VAL A 2 12.94 18.33 -24.93
N LEU A 3 12.96 18.66 -23.63
CA LEU A 3 12.45 17.79 -22.55
C LEU A 3 10.95 17.45 -22.62
N PRO A 4 10.03 18.39 -22.91
CA PRO A 4 8.59 18.09 -22.93
C PRO A 4 8.18 17.11 -24.03
N LYS A 5 8.90 17.14 -25.17
CA LYS A 5 8.65 16.22 -26.29
C LYS A 5 9.07 14.79 -25.96
N ILE A 6 10.18 14.62 -25.23
CA ILE A 6 10.65 13.31 -24.78
C ILE A 6 9.69 12.71 -23.75
N GLU A 7 9.18 13.50 -22.80
CA GLU A 7 8.19 13.02 -21.83
C GLU A 7 6.88 12.59 -22.50
N THR A 8 6.45 13.32 -23.52
CA THR A 8 5.23 13.00 -24.28
C THR A 8 5.40 11.70 -25.07
N GLU A 9 6.55 11.51 -25.73
CA GLU A 9 6.88 10.28 -26.43
C GLU A 9 7.04 9.08 -25.49
N VAL A 10 7.66 9.26 -24.32
CA VAL A 10 7.76 8.20 -23.30
C VAL A 10 6.38 7.80 -22.78
N LYS A 11 5.48 8.76 -22.55
CA LYS A 11 4.08 8.47 -22.15
C LYS A 11 3.33 7.71 -23.25
N LYS A 12 3.51 8.10 -24.51
CA LYS A 12 2.91 7.43 -25.68
C LYS A 12 3.42 5.99 -25.82
N PHE A 13 4.73 5.79 -25.74
CA PHE A 13 5.33 4.45 -25.81
C PHE A 13 4.88 3.54 -24.66
N ARG A 14 4.78 4.08 -23.43
CA ARG A 14 4.25 3.34 -22.28
C ARG A 14 2.78 2.94 -22.48
N LYS A 15 1.97 3.82 -23.08
CA LYS A 15 0.57 3.54 -23.42
C LYS A 15 0.48 2.44 -24.49
N GLU A 16 1.26 2.54 -25.56
CA GLU A 16 1.31 1.53 -26.63
C GLU A 16 1.76 0.15 -26.11
N ILE A 17 2.77 0.12 -25.23
CA ILE A 17 3.19 -1.12 -24.56
C ILE A 17 2.09 -1.68 -23.64
N LYS A 18 1.37 -0.81 -22.92
CA LYS A 18 0.23 -1.20 -22.07
C LYS A 18 -0.90 -1.79 -22.91
N ASP A 19 -1.23 -1.15 -24.03
CA ASP A 19 -2.32 -1.55 -24.94
C ASP A 19 -1.99 -2.85 -25.69
N ALA A 20 -0.76 -3.00 -26.18
CA ALA A 20 -0.29 -4.24 -26.81
C ALA A 20 -0.30 -5.42 -25.81
N ARG A 21 0.13 -5.18 -24.57
CA ARG A 21 0.07 -6.19 -23.49
C ARG A 21 -1.38 -6.53 -23.11
N ARG A 22 -2.30 -5.55 -23.13
CA ARG A 22 -3.74 -5.72 -22.90
C ARG A 22 -4.39 -6.58 -24.00
N ALA A 23 -4.09 -6.31 -25.27
CA ALA A 23 -4.57 -7.09 -26.40
C ALA A 23 -4.09 -8.55 -26.33
N ALA A 24 -2.82 -8.78 -26.01
CA ALA A 24 -2.26 -10.13 -25.85
C ALA A 24 -2.87 -10.91 -24.67
N ALA A 25 -3.27 -10.23 -23.59
CA ALA A 25 -3.97 -10.85 -22.47
C ALA A 25 -5.41 -11.22 -22.83
N ALA A 26 -6.13 -10.32 -23.52
CA ALA A 26 -7.48 -10.60 -24.01
C ALA A 26 -7.50 -11.77 -24.99
N ALA A 27 -6.50 -11.86 -25.88
CA ALA A 27 -6.35 -13.00 -26.79
C ALA A 27 -6.09 -14.32 -26.05
N ARG A 28 -5.21 -14.31 -25.04
CA ARG A 28 -4.95 -15.51 -24.19
C ARG A 28 -6.19 -15.96 -23.43
N ARG A 29 -6.97 -15.02 -22.88
CA ARG A 29 -8.25 -15.33 -22.22
C ARG A 29 -9.25 -15.96 -23.19
N ARG A 30 -9.32 -15.45 -24.43
CA ARG A 30 -10.19 -15.99 -25.48
C ARG A 30 -9.80 -17.42 -25.85
N ALA A 31 -8.51 -17.69 -26.00
CA ALA A 31 -8.00 -19.02 -26.32
C ALA A 31 -8.32 -20.04 -25.22
N VAL A 32 -8.19 -19.66 -23.94
CA VAL A 32 -8.54 -20.54 -22.81
C VAL A 32 -10.04 -20.82 -22.74
N LEU A 33 -10.89 -19.84 -23.06
CA LEU A 33 -12.36 -20.03 -23.11
C LEU A 33 -12.80 -20.92 -24.29
N GLU A 34 -12.08 -20.84 -25.41
CA GLU A 34 -12.26 -21.70 -26.57
C GLU A 34 -11.84 -23.15 -26.26
N GLU A 35 -10.68 -23.32 -25.62
CA GLU A 35 -10.18 -24.62 -25.15
C GLU A 35 -11.06 -25.25 -24.06
N ALA A 36 -11.72 -24.43 -23.23
CA ALA A 36 -12.71 -24.85 -22.23
C ALA A 36 -14.11 -25.14 -22.82
N GLY A 37 -14.30 -25.02 -24.14
CA GLY A 37 -15.54 -25.39 -24.83
C GLY A 37 -16.70 -24.40 -24.69
N VAL A 38 -16.45 -23.14 -24.34
CA VAL A 38 -17.50 -22.13 -24.05
C VAL A 38 -17.77 -21.19 -25.24
N VAL A 39 -17.24 -21.48 -26.44
CA VAL A 39 -17.54 -20.71 -27.65
C VAL A 39 -18.05 -21.62 -28.76
N SER A 40 -19.37 -21.72 -28.93
CA SER A 40 -19.95 -22.19 -30.18
C SER A 40 -20.13 -20.99 -31.13
N MET A 41 -19.25 -20.86 -32.11
CA MET A 41 -19.57 -20.06 -33.31
C MET A 41 -19.99 -21.03 -34.40
N GLY A 42 -21.29 -21.06 -34.67
CA GLY A 42 -21.85 -21.71 -35.84
C GLY A 42 -21.80 -20.78 -37.04
N GLU A 43 -21.39 -21.32 -38.18
CA GLU A 43 -21.91 -20.93 -39.49
C GLU A 43 -22.41 -22.20 -40.17
N ASP A 44 -23.62 -22.10 -40.71
CA ASP A 44 -24.41 -23.19 -41.29
C ASP A 44 -23.70 -23.93 -42.43
N THR A 45 -23.80 -25.25 -42.47
CA THR A 45 -24.17 -26.01 -43.68
C THR A 45 -24.67 -27.41 -43.32
N GLY A 46 -25.64 -27.90 -44.09
CA GLY A 46 -26.55 -28.98 -43.73
C GLY A 46 -25.96 -30.38 -43.57
N SER A 47 -26.62 -31.15 -42.69
CA SER A 47 -27.06 -32.54 -42.84
C SER A 47 -26.92 -33.35 -41.54
N SER A 48 -28.09 -33.78 -41.05
CA SER A 48 -28.39 -35.06 -40.43
C SER A 48 -27.32 -35.75 -39.56
N SER A 49 -27.46 -35.65 -38.24
CA SER A 49 -27.40 -36.82 -37.32
C SER A 49 -27.86 -36.41 -35.92
N GLN A 50 -28.93 -37.05 -35.46
CA GLN A 50 -29.45 -36.93 -34.10
C GLN A 50 -28.44 -37.49 -33.09
N GLN A 51 -28.01 -36.66 -32.14
CA GLN A 51 -27.65 -37.12 -30.80
C GLN A 51 -28.17 -36.11 -29.78
N GLN A 52 -29.26 -36.49 -29.13
CA GLN A 52 -29.77 -35.82 -27.94
C GLN A 52 -28.76 -36.00 -26.80
N LEU A 53 -28.12 -34.90 -26.38
CA LEU A 53 -27.58 -34.77 -25.04
C LEU A 53 -28.30 -33.61 -24.37
N SER A 54 -28.83 -33.92 -23.19
CA SER A 54 -29.77 -33.13 -22.40
C SER A 54 -29.24 -31.76 -22.02
N ALA A 55 -29.99 -30.72 -22.40
CA ALA A 55 -29.84 -29.35 -21.92
C ALA A 55 -30.28 -29.23 -20.46
N SER A 56 -29.33 -29.13 -19.53
CA SER A 56 -29.56 -28.57 -18.19
C SER A 56 -28.25 -28.38 -17.42
N SER A 57 -27.52 -27.28 -17.68
CA SER A 57 -26.60 -26.60 -16.70
C SER A 57 -25.61 -25.57 -17.30
N VAL A 58 -25.94 -24.88 -18.40
CA VAL A 58 -25.08 -23.79 -18.90
C VAL A 58 -25.72 -22.43 -18.55
N PRO A 59 -25.12 -21.61 -17.67
CA PRO A 59 -25.52 -20.22 -17.53
C PRO A 59 -25.28 -19.49 -18.85
N LYS A 60 -26.35 -18.92 -19.40
CA LYS A 60 -26.35 -18.07 -20.59
C LYS A 60 -25.43 -16.86 -20.41
N CYS A 61 -24.72 -16.57 -21.50
CA CYS A 61 -24.34 -15.23 -21.96
C CYS A 61 -23.12 -14.56 -21.28
N ILE A 62 -21.94 -14.73 -21.87
CA ILE A 62 -20.93 -13.65 -21.90
C ILE A 62 -21.09 -12.98 -23.26
N VAL A 63 -21.91 -11.93 -23.30
CA VAL A 63 -21.94 -10.96 -24.40
C VAL A 63 -20.56 -10.32 -24.46
N MET A 64 -19.95 -10.24 -25.65
CA MET A 64 -18.68 -9.56 -25.90
C MET A 64 -18.75 -8.02 -25.80
N GLU A 65 -19.85 -7.45 -25.34
CA GLU A 65 -20.02 -6.02 -25.08
C GLU A 65 -19.98 -5.80 -23.56
N GLY A 66 -18.88 -5.22 -23.06
CA GLY A 66 -18.78 -4.79 -21.66
C GLY A 66 -17.72 -5.47 -20.79
N ILE A 67 -16.57 -5.91 -21.34
CA ILE A 67 -15.44 -6.30 -20.48
C ILE A 67 -14.93 -5.02 -19.79
N GLU A 68 -15.33 -4.82 -18.53
CA GLU A 68 -14.84 -3.73 -17.69
C GLU A 68 -13.32 -3.81 -17.58
N GLU A 69 -12.65 -2.66 -17.66
CA GLU A 69 -11.20 -2.59 -17.44
C GLU A 69 -10.89 -3.00 -16.01
N GLU A 70 -9.96 -3.94 -15.82
CA GLU A 70 -9.44 -4.31 -14.50
C GLU A 70 -8.98 -3.06 -13.74
N LYS A 71 -9.69 -2.73 -12.66
CA LYS A 71 -9.36 -1.59 -11.80
C LYS A 71 -8.56 -2.10 -10.61
N GLY A 72 -7.45 -1.42 -10.33
CA GLY A 72 -6.54 -1.77 -9.25
C GLY A 72 -5.36 -2.66 -9.67
N PRO A 73 -4.71 -3.35 -8.71
CA PRO A 73 -3.53 -4.16 -8.97
C PRO A 73 -3.84 -5.34 -9.88
N THR A 74 -3.04 -5.51 -10.94
CA THR A 74 -3.15 -6.65 -11.87
C THR A 74 -1.86 -7.44 -11.87
N CYS A 75 -1.98 -8.77 -11.94
CA CYS A 75 -0.83 -9.65 -11.98
C CYS A 75 -0.01 -9.42 -13.25
N LEU A 76 1.28 -9.11 -13.12
CA LEU A 76 2.19 -8.88 -14.25
C LEU A 76 2.35 -10.06 -15.22
N VAL A 77 2.09 -11.29 -14.74
CA VAL A 77 2.14 -12.52 -15.54
C VAL A 77 0.83 -12.73 -16.32
N CYS A 78 -0.27 -13.02 -15.64
CA CYS A 78 -1.54 -13.36 -16.30
C CYS A 78 -2.41 -12.17 -16.70
N ARG A 79 -2.14 -10.96 -16.17
CA ARG A 79 -2.87 -9.69 -16.42
C ARG A 79 -4.30 -9.66 -15.90
N ASP A 80 -4.63 -10.57 -14.99
CA ASP A 80 -5.89 -10.56 -14.26
C ASP A 80 -5.67 -9.91 -12.88
N GLY A 81 -6.69 -9.23 -12.38
CA GLY A 81 -6.74 -8.65 -11.05
C GLY A 81 -7.86 -9.27 -10.23
N PHE A 82 -8.26 -8.59 -9.17
CA PHE A 82 -9.33 -9.07 -8.31
C PHE A 82 -10.72 -9.04 -8.96
N GLN A 83 -10.94 -8.34 -10.08
CA GLN A 83 -12.24 -8.42 -10.75
C GLN A 83 -12.41 -9.77 -11.46
N SER A 84 -11.37 -10.24 -12.15
CA SER A 84 -11.40 -11.54 -12.81
C SER A 84 -11.12 -12.71 -11.87
N LYS A 85 -10.30 -12.50 -10.82
CA LYS A 85 -9.91 -13.52 -9.84
C LYS A 85 -10.06 -12.98 -8.41
N PRO A 86 -11.30 -12.82 -7.92
CA PRO A 86 -11.59 -12.17 -6.65
C PRO A 86 -11.13 -12.96 -5.41
N ASP A 87 -10.82 -14.24 -5.57
CA ASP A 87 -10.45 -15.19 -4.53
C ASP A 87 -8.94 -15.47 -4.43
N GLU A 88 -8.18 -15.17 -5.50
CA GLU A 88 -6.73 -15.34 -5.56
C GLU A 88 -6.00 -14.25 -4.77
N ILE A 89 -4.92 -14.61 -4.07
CA ILE A 89 -4.11 -13.63 -3.34
C ILE A 89 -3.13 -12.95 -4.30
N LEU A 90 -3.17 -11.63 -4.35
CA LEU A 90 -2.14 -10.80 -4.99
C LEU A 90 -1.09 -10.36 -3.97
N GLY A 91 0.15 -10.25 -4.42
CA GLY A 91 1.24 -9.63 -3.66
C GLY A 91 1.93 -8.57 -4.50
N LEU A 92 2.33 -7.46 -3.87
CA LEU A 92 3.20 -6.47 -4.48
C LEU A 92 4.65 -6.90 -4.32
N TYR A 93 5.43 -6.85 -5.40
CA TYR A 93 6.87 -6.99 -5.26
C TYR A 93 7.44 -5.84 -4.45
N VAL A 94 8.10 -6.19 -3.34
CA VAL A 94 8.73 -5.22 -2.45
C VAL A 94 10.16 -5.62 -2.14
N PHE A 95 10.97 -4.61 -1.83
CA PHE A 95 12.30 -4.78 -1.28
C PHE A 95 12.29 -4.31 0.17
N CYS A 96 12.55 -5.23 1.08
CA CYS A 96 12.66 -5.00 2.50
C CYS A 96 14.14 -4.98 2.90
N LYS A 97 14.55 -3.99 3.69
CA LYS A 97 15.90 -3.94 4.29
C LYS A 97 15.83 -3.53 5.75
N ARG A 98 16.84 -3.92 6.53
CA ARG A 98 16.99 -3.45 7.91
C ARG A 98 17.38 -1.97 7.94
N VAL A 99 16.77 -1.23 8.85
CA VAL A 99 17.11 0.15 9.18
C VAL A 99 17.42 0.20 10.66
N ALA A 100 18.65 0.60 10.98
CA ALA A 100 19.05 0.82 12.35
C ALA A 100 18.18 1.93 12.95
N VAL A 101 17.76 1.69 14.16
CA VAL A 101 17.01 2.65 14.94
C VAL A 101 18.04 3.62 15.51
N SER A 102 18.36 4.69 14.77
CA SER A 102 19.36 5.65 15.24
C SER A 102 18.78 6.38 16.45
N ALA A 103 19.39 6.26 17.63
CA ALA A 103 19.20 7.33 18.60
C ALA A 103 19.85 8.57 18.02
N ARG A 104 19.13 9.68 18.06
CA ARG A 104 19.78 10.98 17.90
C ARG A 104 20.69 11.16 19.11
N LYS A 105 21.98 10.88 18.94
CA LYS A 105 23.03 11.48 19.77
C LYS A 105 23.98 12.23 18.85
N THR A 106 24.27 13.44 19.27
CA THR A 106 25.34 14.33 18.79
C THR A 106 26.65 13.56 18.55
N GLU A 107 27.45 14.06 17.62
CA GLU A 107 28.62 13.42 16.97
C GLU A 107 29.77 12.93 17.88
N GLU A 108 29.61 12.83 19.20
CA GLU A 108 30.72 12.56 20.12
C GLU A 108 30.82 11.13 20.69
N ASP A 109 29.87 10.22 20.47
CA ASP A 109 29.95 8.85 21.01
C ASP A 109 29.68 7.77 19.95
N THR A 110 30.69 7.44 19.13
CA THR A 110 30.60 6.49 18.01
C THR A 110 30.79 5.02 18.40
N THR A 111 30.49 4.59 19.63
CA THR A 111 30.75 3.19 20.05
C THR A 111 29.57 2.44 20.66
N ASN A 112 28.39 3.06 20.81
CA ASN A 112 27.20 2.37 21.32
C ASN A 112 26.06 2.42 20.30
N VAL A 113 25.70 1.27 19.73
CA VAL A 113 24.45 1.09 18.98
C VAL A 113 23.32 1.48 19.93
N ALA A 114 22.69 2.61 19.64
CA ALA A 114 21.78 3.21 20.58
C ALA A 114 20.43 2.50 20.53
N THR A 115 19.95 2.16 21.72
CA THR A 115 18.70 1.46 22.01
C THR A 115 17.56 2.46 22.09
N TRP A 116 16.46 2.21 21.38
CA TRP A 116 15.20 2.84 21.76
C TRP A 116 14.60 2.06 22.92
N SER A 117 14.32 2.77 24.02
CA SER A 117 13.62 2.27 25.17
C SER A 117 12.20 2.81 25.12
N SER A 118 11.29 2.04 24.53
CA SER A 118 9.86 2.32 24.66
C SER A 118 9.24 1.14 25.37
N GLY A 119 8.88 1.31 26.64
CA GLY A 119 8.56 0.18 27.50
C GLY A 119 9.71 -0.83 27.61
N ASP A 120 9.41 -2.01 28.13
CA ASP A 120 10.37 -3.04 28.59
C ASP A 120 11.23 -3.70 27.46
N TYR A 121 11.23 -3.18 26.23
CA TYR A 121 11.93 -3.77 25.08
C TYR A 121 12.99 -2.85 24.44
N GLN A 122 14.16 -3.44 24.18
CA GLN A 122 15.34 -2.79 23.60
C GLN A 122 15.33 -2.96 22.07
N LEU A 123 14.92 -1.91 21.35
CA LEU A 123 14.81 -1.92 19.89
C LEU A 123 16.13 -1.49 19.21
N ASN A 124 16.69 -2.38 18.38
CA ASN A 124 17.96 -2.14 17.65
C ASN A 124 17.74 -1.75 16.16
N PHE A 125 16.73 -2.32 15.51
CA PHE A 125 16.39 -2.05 14.11
C PHE A 125 14.94 -2.44 13.79
N PHE A 126 14.40 -1.87 12.72
CA PHE A 126 13.16 -2.31 12.07
C PHE A 126 13.42 -2.56 10.57
N TYR A 127 12.39 -2.94 9.81
CA TYR A 127 12.49 -3.07 8.35
C TYR A 127 11.82 -1.90 7.66
N THR A 128 12.42 -1.44 6.58
CA THR A 128 11.75 -0.53 5.64
C THR A 128 11.40 -1.28 4.37
N THR A 129 10.19 -1.05 3.87
CA THR A 129 9.65 -1.68 2.67
C THR A 129 9.45 -0.65 1.59
N VAL A 130 9.96 -0.95 0.40
CA VAL A 130 9.86 -0.09 -0.77
C VAL A 130 9.44 -0.88 -2.01
N THR A 131 8.73 -0.24 -2.94
CA THR A 131 8.11 -0.94 -4.08
C THR A 131 8.14 -0.16 -5.40
N HIS A 132 8.12 -0.90 -6.50
CA HIS A 132 7.79 -0.39 -7.84
C HIS A 132 6.30 -0.58 -8.19
N LEU A 133 5.50 -1.11 -7.26
CA LEU A 133 4.06 -1.34 -7.39
C LEU A 133 3.67 -2.37 -8.47
N ASN A 134 4.55 -3.32 -8.77
CA ASN A 134 4.20 -4.45 -9.65
C ASN A 134 3.57 -5.57 -8.82
N ALA A 135 2.32 -5.95 -9.16
CA ALA A 135 1.60 -7.02 -8.49
C ALA A 135 1.75 -8.36 -9.20
N ILE A 136 1.67 -9.46 -8.45
CA ILE A 136 1.66 -10.83 -8.97
C ILE A 136 0.77 -11.72 -8.09
N HIS A 137 0.04 -12.67 -8.67
CA HIS A 137 -0.64 -13.67 -7.85
C HIS A 137 0.40 -14.58 -7.18
N TYR A 138 0.16 -15.00 -5.95
CA TYR A 138 1.06 -15.95 -5.26
C TYR A 138 1.18 -17.28 -6.03
N SER A 139 0.11 -17.72 -6.70
CA SER A 139 0.11 -18.87 -7.61
C SER A 139 1.01 -18.65 -8.82
N CYS A 140 0.87 -17.52 -9.52
CA CYS A 140 1.72 -17.14 -10.66
C CYS A 140 3.18 -16.96 -10.27
N HIS A 141 3.46 -16.42 -9.08
CA HIS A 141 4.80 -16.27 -8.54
C HIS A 141 5.47 -17.63 -8.35
N ARG A 142 4.80 -18.56 -7.65
CA ARG A 142 5.29 -19.91 -7.39
C ARG A 142 5.60 -20.66 -8.69
N GLU A 143 4.71 -20.55 -9.67
CA GLU A 143 4.91 -21.17 -10.98
C GLU A 143 6.09 -20.54 -11.73
N SER A 144 6.22 -19.22 -11.69
CA SER A 144 7.36 -18.52 -12.30
C SER A 144 8.68 -18.96 -11.66
N VAL A 145 8.74 -19.09 -10.34
CA VAL A 145 9.92 -19.57 -9.60
C VAL A 145 10.25 -21.02 -9.97
N ARG A 146 9.24 -21.88 -10.10
CA ARG A 146 9.41 -23.27 -10.52
C ARG A 146 10.00 -23.35 -11.93
N LEU A 147 9.47 -22.55 -12.86
CA LEU A 147 9.95 -22.47 -14.24
C LEU A 147 11.38 -21.93 -14.32
N ASP A 148 11.69 -20.85 -13.59
CA ASP A 148 13.02 -20.25 -13.54
C ASP A 148 14.08 -21.24 -13.05
N ARG A 149 13.75 -22.03 -12.00
CA ARG A 149 14.63 -23.09 -11.48
C ARG A 149 14.85 -24.24 -12.46
N SER A 150 13.85 -24.56 -13.27
CA SER A 150 13.92 -25.63 -14.28
C SER A 150 14.51 -25.20 -15.63
N SER A 151 14.82 -23.91 -15.79
CA SER A 151 15.32 -23.36 -17.05
C SER A 151 16.79 -23.72 -17.31
N SER A 152 17.24 -23.55 -18.56
CA SER A 152 18.64 -23.81 -18.93
C SER A 152 19.67 -22.90 -18.24
N ARG A 153 19.21 -21.80 -17.62
CA ARG A 153 20.01 -20.92 -16.77
C ARG A 153 19.23 -20.71 -15.47
N PRO A 154 19.34 -21.64 -14.50
CA PRO A 154 18.61 -21.56 -13.24
C PRO A 154 18.86 -20.22 -12.55
N ARG A 155 17.78 -19.57 -12.11
CA ARG A 155 17.84 -18.32 -11.35
C ARG A 155 17.33 -18.55 -9.95
N ASP A 156 17.87 -17.79 -9.00
CA ASP A 156 17.25 -17.69 -7.68
C ASP A 156 15.86 -17.03 -7.79
N GLU A 157 14.98 -17.34 -6.82
CA GLU A 157 13.61 -16.82 -6.71
C GLU A 157 13.56 -15.30 -6.92
N TRP A 158 14.47 -14.56 -6.28
CA TRP A 158 14.47 -13.11 -6.31
C TRP A 158 15.25 -12.51 -7.47
N GLU A 159 16.22 -13.25 -8.03
CA GLU A 159 16.88 -12.87 -9.28
C GLU A 159 15.90 -12.91 -10.46
N GLY A 160 15.15 -14.01 -10.59
CA GLY A 160 14.07 -14.10 -11.59
C GLY A 160 12.98 -13.08 -11.34
N SER A 161 12.67 -12.81 -10.06
CA SER A 161 11.63 -11.84 -9.70
C SER A 161 12.00 -10.40 -9.99
N ALA A 162 13.26 -10.01 -9.82
CA ALA A 162 13.72 -8.69 -10.21
C ALA A 162 13.50 -8.44 -11.72
N LEU A 163 13.74 -9.43 -12.59
CA LEU A 163 13.53 -9.30 -14.04
C LEU A 163 12.05 -9.04 -14.38
N ARG A 164 11.15 -9.79 -13.74
CA ARG A 164 9.69 -9.63 -13.88
C ARG A 164 9.20 -8.32 -13.26
N ASN A 165 9.88 -7.84 -12.22
CA ASN A 165 9.65 -6.57 -11.55
C ASN A 165 10.34 -5.37 -12.24
N SER A 166 10.47 -5.40 -13.58
CA SER A 166 11.10 -4.33 -14.36
C SER A 166 12.54 -4.01 -13.95
N GLN A 167 13.31 -5.05 -13.64
CA GLN A 167 14.70 -4.98 -13.15
C GLN A 167 14.85 -4.22 -11.81
N THR A 168 13.76 -4.02 -11.08
CA THR A 168 13.78 -3.43 -9.74
C THR A 168 13.99 -4.51 -8.68
N LYS A 169 14.80 -4.21 -7.66
CA LYS A 169 15.05 -5.13 -6.55
C LYS A 169 13.74 -5.52 -5.86
N CYS A 170 13.63 -6.78 -5.49
CA CYS A 170 12.58 -7.31 -4.64
C CYS A 170 13.11 -8.54 -3.91
N ASN A 171 12.73 -8.70 -2.65
CA ASN A 171 13.07 -9.87 -1.81
C ASN A 171 11.88 -10.35 -0.97
N ASN A 172 10.70 -9.76 -1.18
CA ASN A 172 9.47 -10.13 -0.49
C ASN A 172 8.23 -9.79 -1.34
N LEU A 173 7.07 -10.29 -0.92
CA LEU A 173 5.75 -9.96 -1.46
C LEU A 173 4.90 -9.34 -0.34
N PHE A 174 4.48 -8.09 -0.53
CA PHE A 174 3.53 -7.45 0.38
C PHE A 174 2.10 -7.92 0.04
N PRO A 175 1.37 -8.57 0.95
CA PRO A 175 0.11 -9.23 0.65
C PRO A 175 -1.04 -8.23 0.46
N LEU A 176 -1.89 -8.47 -0.54
CA LEU A 176 -3.09 -7.69 -0.81
C LEU A 176 -4.34 -8.51 -0.46
N GLU A 177 -5.30 -7.89 0.21
CA GLU A 177 -6.50 -8.56 0.70
C GLU A 177 -7.50 -8.78 -0.44
N PRO A 178 -7.90 -10.03 -0.72
CA PRO A 178 -8.94 -10.32 -1.69
C PRO A 178 -10.28 -9.69 -1.33
N PRO A 179 -11.03 -9.13 -2.31
CA PRO A 179 -12.37 -8.60 -2.07
C PRO A 179 -13.36 -9.61 -1.50
N THR A 180 -13.17 -10.91 -1.73
CA THR A 180 -14.03 -11.98 -1.18
C THR A 180 -14.01 -12.06 0.34
N ILE A 181 -13.01 -11.49 1.01
CA ILE A 181 -12.90 -11.44 2.47
C ILE A 181 -13.75 -10.29 3.05
N VAL A 182 -13.92 -9.21 2.28
CA VAL A 182 -14.58 -7.99 2.73
C VAL A 182 -16.09 -8.10 2.48
N VAL A 183 -16.86 -8.18 3.57
CA VAL A 183 -18.33 -8.28 3.53
C VAL A 183 -18.91 -7.13 2.73
N GLY A 184 -19.75 -7.43 1.72
CA GLY A 184 -20.40 -6.44 0.88
C GLY A 184 -19.55 -5.89 -0.28
N ALA A 185 -18.30 -6.33 -0.44
CA ALA A 185 -17.48 -5.94 -1.60
C ALA A 185 -17.91 -6.66 -2.89
N LEU A 186 -18.44 -7.87 -2.79
CA LEU A 186 -18.92 -8.66 -3.92
C LEU A 186 -20.26 -9.34 -3.62
N PRO A 187 -21.28 -9.20 -4.50
CA PRO A 187 -22.53 -9.96 -4.37
C PRO A 187 -22.30 -11.44 -4.71
N ASN A 188 -23.03 -12.35 -4.03
CA ASN A 188 -23.11 -13.78 -4.33
C ASN A 188 -21.81 -14.62 -4.15
N VAL A 189 -20.88 -14.19 -3.30
CA VAL A 189 -19.69 -15.00 -2.96
C VAL A 189 -20.05 -16.15 -2.01
N GLN A 190 -19.65 -17.37 -2.38
CA GLN A 190 -19.89 -18.55 -1.55
C GLN A 190 -19.08 -18.50 -0.24
N PRO A 191 -19.65 -18.89 0.92
CA PRO A 191 -18.94 -18.86 2.21
C PRO A 191 -17.63 -19.66 2.24
N SER A 192 -17.56 -20.77 1.49
CA SER A 192 -16.35 -21.59 1.35
C SER A 192 -15.21 -20.84 0.68
N VAL A 193 -15.50 -20.04 -0.36
CA VAL A 193 -14.52 -19.23 -1.08
C VAL A 193 -13.97 -18.15 -0.15
N THR A 194 -14.84 -17.42 0.55
CA THR A 194 -14.42 -16.43 1.57
C THR A 194 -13.52 -17.04 2.64
N LYS A 195 -13.83 -18.25 3.12
CA LYS A 195 -13.01 -18.94 4.12
C LYS A 195 -11.62 -19.31 3.57
N THR A 196 -11.55 -19.80 2.34
CA THR A 196 -10.29 -20.15 1.68
C THR A 196 -9.45 -18.91 1.40
N SER A 197 -10.03 -17.85 0.84
CA SER A 197 -9.32 -16.58 0.60
C SER A 197 -8.81 -15.97 1.90
N ARG A 198 -9.60 -16.01 2.99
CA ARG A 198 -9.17 -15.54 4.31
C ARG A 198 -7.94 -16.29 4.81
N ARG A 199 -7.96 -17.62 4.74
CA ARG A 199 -6.80 -18.43 5.12
C ARG A 199 -5.59 -18.12 4.24
N GLY A 200 -5.77 -18.07 2.93
CA GLY A 200 -4.67 -17.76 2.00
C GLY A 200 -4.06 -16.39 2.24
N TYR A 201 -4.87 -15.38 2.61
CA TYR A 201 -4.38 -14.06 2.96
C TYR A 201 -3.58 -14.07 4.29
N SER A 202 -4.07 -14.78 5.32
CA SER A 202 -3.30 -14.96 6.56
C SER A 202 -1.97 -15.68 6.32
N ASP A 203 -1.96 -16.76 5.52
CA ASP A 203 -0.73 -17.48 5.17
C ASP A 203 0.27 -16.56 4.42
N ALA A 204 -0.25 -15.66 3.57
CA ALA A 204 0.56 -14.68 2.83
C ALA A 204 1.17 -13.60 3.75
N ILE A 205 0.45 -13.18 4.80
CA ILE A 205 0.94 -12.27 5.85
C ILE A 205 2.04 -12.94 6.67
N ASP A 206 1.82 -14.18 7.10
CA ASP A 206 2.83 -14.94 7.84
C ASP A 206 4.11 -15.11 7.01
N GLN A 207 3.96 -15.38 5.70
CA GLN A 207 5.09 -15.47 4.80
C GLN A 207 5.82 -14.12 4.64
N TYR A 208 5.09 -12.99 4.59
CA TYR A 208 5.67 -11.65 4.52
C TYR A 208 6.55 -11.36 5.73
N PHE A 209 6.02 -11.57 6.95
CA PHE A 209 6.79 -11.34 8.17
C PHE A 209 7.91 -12.36 8.36
N PHE A 210 7.70 -13.63 8.03
CA PHE A 210 8.75 -14.65 8.06
C PHE A 210 9.97 -14.24 7.23
N ARG A 211 9.76 -13.73 6.01
CA ARG A 211 10.85 -13.24 5.14
C ARG A 211 11.53 -12.00 5.69
N ASN A 212 10.79 -11.12 6.37
CA ASN A 212 11.39 -9.99 7.08
C ASN A 212 12.29 -10.48 8.23
N HIS A 213 11.82 -11.41 9.07
CA HIS A 213 12.64 -12.01 10.15
C HIS A 213 13.88 -12.74 9.63
N ALA A 214 13.86 -13.27 8.41
CA ALA A 214 15.03 -13.87 7.77
C ALA A 214 16.15 -12.84 7.49
N LEU A 215 15.84 -11.53 7.45
CA LEU A 215 16.84 -10.45 7.38
C LEU A 215 17.50 -10.17 8.75
N GLY A 216 16.96 -10.75 9.83
CA GLY A 216 17.41 -10.66 11.21
C GLY A 216 16.25 -10.34 12.14
N ASN A 217 16.11 -11.03 13.28
CA ASN A 217 14.96 -10.83 14.18
C ASN A 217 15.11 -9.58 15.07
N SER A 218 14.15 -8.66 15.02
CA SER A 218 14.13 -7.44 15.85
C SER A 218 13.55 -7.65 17.26
N GLY A 219 12.82 -8.75 17.49
CA GLY A 219 12.07 -8.99 18.73
C GLY A 219 10.72 -8.27 18.83
N LEU A 220 10.36 -7.46 17.83
CA LEU A 220 9.09 -6.75 17.77
C LEU A 220 7.94 -7.63 17.27
N THR A 221 6.72 -7.29 17.66
CA THR A 221 5.49 -7.88 17.10
C THR A 221 5.33 -7.52 15.62
N GLN A 222 4.47 -8.27 14.92
CA GLN A 222 4.13 -7.96 13.52
C GLN A 222 3.53 -6.55 13.38
N LEU A 223 2.69 -6.15 14.34
CA LEU A 223 2.05 -4.84 14.35
C LEU A 223 3.07 -3.71 14.58
N GLN A 224 3.96 -3.85 15.56
CA GLN A 224 5.04 -2.89 15.81
C GLN A 224 5.95 -2.73 14.58
N LEU A 225 6.34 -3.84 13.95
CA LEU A 225 7.15 -3.81 12.73
C LEU A 225 6.48 -3.04 11.61
N LEU A 226 5.18 -3.26 11.40
CA LEU A 226 4.39 -2.57 10.39
C LEU A 226 4.36 -1.05 10.63
N LEU A 227 4.17 -0.63 11.88
CA LEU A 227 4.06 0.77 12.25
C LEU A 227 5.40 1.50 12.17
N HIS A 228 6.51 0.87 12.55
CA HIS A 228 7.84 1.45 12.32
C HIS A 228 8.16 1.59 10.82
N ASP A 229 7.79 0.61 10.01
CA ASP A 229 8.01 0.64 8.55
C ASP A 229 7.21 1.78 7.88
N LEU A 230 5.91 1.86 8.18
CA LEU A 230 5.06 2.95 7.70
C LEU A 230 5.59 4.32 8.18
N GLY A 231 6.08 4.41 9.42
CA GLY A 231 6.59 5.65 10.00
C GLY A 231 7.84 6.15 9.30
N SER A 232 8.75 5.22 9.00
CA SER A 232 9.92 5.53 8.19
C SER A 232 9.52 6.01 6.80
N SER A 233 8.49 5.42 6.19
CA SER A 233 7.97 5.86 4.89
C SER A 233 7.37 7.26 4.95
N ILE A 234 6.58 7.58 5.97
CA ILE A 234 6.00 8.92 6.21
C ILE A 234 7.12 9.96 6.34
N PHE A 235 8.18 9.66 7.09
CA PHE A 235 9.31 10.58 7.25
C PHE A 235 10.08 10.80 5.94
N ARG A 236 10.18 9.80 5.06
CA ARG A 236 10.76 10.00 3.72
C ARG A 236 9.94 10.94 2.86
N PHE A 237 8.61 10.87 2.95
CA PHE A 237 7.72 11.85 2.31
C PHE A 237 7.92 13.23 2.96
N GLY A 238 7.69 13.33 4.27
CA GLY A 238 7.73 14.55 5.07
C GLY A 238 9.06 15.31 5.04
N ALA A 239 10.19 14.61 5.04
CA ALA A 239 11.53 15.22 4.99
C ALA A 239 11.98 15.61 3.57
N GLY A 240 11.17 15.34 2.54
CA GLY A 240 11.47 15.70 1.15
C GLY A 240 12.52 14.82 0.45
N ASP A 241 13.12 13.82 1.11
CA ASP A 241 14.01 12.84 0.47
C ASP A 241 13.22 11.69 -0.19
N MET A 242 12.33 12.03 -1.11
CA MET A 242 11.58 11.04 -1.90
C MET A 242 12.49 10.26 -2.87
N THR A 243 13.74 10.73 -3.09
CA THR A 243 14.73 10.02 -3.90
C THR A 243 15.22 8.73 -3.23
N ALA A 244 15.11 8.66 -1.89
CA ALA A 244 15.45 7.48 -1.11
C ALA A 244 14.69 6.22 -1.55
N PHE A 245 13.43 6.38 -1.98
CA PHE A 245 12.61 5.27 -2.47
C PHE A 245 13.26 4.58 -3.66
N SER A 246 13.59 5.35 -4.71
CA SER A 246 14.20 4.81 -5.92
C SER A 246 15.65 4.35 -5.70
N ARG A 247 16.37 4.98 -4.76
CA ARG A 247 17.74 4.60 -4.39
C ARG A 247 17.79 3.21 -3.75
N ASP A 248 16.82 2.89 -2.89
CA ASP A 248 16.77 1.61 -2.18
C ASP A 248 16.34 0.44 -3.09
N THR A 249 15.28 0.65 -3.88
CA THR A 249 14.72 -0.35 -4.79
C THR A 249 15.50 -0.51 -6.10
N GLN A 250 16.28 0.50 -6.50
CA GLN A 250 16.77 0.67 -7.88
C GLN A 250 15.63 0.78 -8.91
N GLY A 251 14.48 1.35 -8.50
CA GLY A 251 13.31 1.59 -9.37
C GLY A 251 12.00 1.75 -8.58
N GLY A 252 11.05 2.56 -9.06
CA GLY A 252 9.89 2.94 -8.26
C GLY A 252 10.18 4.13 -7.34
N GLY A 253 9.41 5.20 -7.52
CA GLY A 253 9.60 6.48 -6.84
C GLY A 253 8.50 6.78 -5.82
N ALA A 254 8.33 8.06 -5.50
CA ALA A 254 7.30 8.57 -4.59
C ALA A 254 5.91 7.99 -4.89
N HIS A 255 5.51 7.99 -6.16
CA HIS A 255 4.21 7.46 -6.60
C HIS A 255 3.97 6.00 -6.21
N SER A 256 4.90 5.11 -6.55
CA SER A 256 4.76 3.69 -6.23
C SER A 256 4.70 3.44 -4.73
N ASN A 257 5.45 4.20 -3.93
CA ASN A 257 5.51 4.01 -2.48
C ASN A 257 4.36 4.70 -1.75
N ALA A 258 3.83 5.82 -2.25
CA ALA A 258 2.60 6.42 -1.72
C ALA A 258 1.39 5.51 -2.00
N SER A 259 1.40 4.83 -3.14
CA SER A 259 0.40 3.81 -3.50
C SER A 259 0.45 2.58 -2.60
N LEU A 260 1.53 2.38 -1.82
CA LEU A 260 1.65 1.29 -0.86
C LEU A 260 0.97 1.62 0.48
N ILE A 261 0.79 2.90 0.83
CA ILE A 261 0.25 3.35 2.12
C ILE A 261 -1.15 2.77 2.43
N PRO A 262 -2.12 2.74 1.48
CA PRO A 262 -3.40 2.10 1.75
C PRO A 262 -3.28 0.62 2.14
N TYR A 263 -2.29 -0.08 1.60
CA TYR A 263 -2.05 -1.49 1.89
C TYR A 263 -1.34 -1.70 3.24
N PHE A 264 -0.53 -0.74 3.70
CA PHE A 264 -0.09 -0.70 5.10
C PHE A 264 -1.27 -0.57 6.05
N VAL A 265 -2.22 0.34 5.78
CA VAL A 265 -3.44 0.48 6.60
C VAL A 265 -4.27 -0.80 6.57
N GLN A 266 -4.47 -1.41 5.39
CA GLN A 266 -5.17 -2.69 5.24
C GLN A 266 -4.53 -3.80 6.09
N LEU A 267 -3.20 -3.90 6.09
CA LEU A 267 -2.48 -4.88 6.89
C LEU A 267 -2.58 -4.56 8.39
N GLY A 268 -2.50 -3.28 8.78
CA GLY A 268 -2.67 -2.85 10.17
C GLY A 268 -4.05 -3.20 10.72
N LEU A 269 -5.11 -2.92 9.95
CA LEU A 269 -6.48 -3.29 10.30
C LEU A 269 -6.71 -4.81 10.36
N HIS A 270 -5.96 -5.60 9.59
CA HIS A 270 -6.01 -7.06 9.72
C HIS A 270 -5.38 -7.51 11.04
N LEU A 271 -4.18 -7.00 11.35
CA LEU A 271 -3.42 -7.35 12.55
C LEU A 271 -4.09 -6.89 13.85
N GLU A 272 -4.84 -5.79 13.82
CA GLU A 272 -5.59 -5.27 14.96
C GLU A 272 -6.43 -6.35 15.66
N SER A 273 -7.14 -7.17 14.89
CA SER A 273 -8.00 -8.25 15.43
C SER A 273 -7.24 -9.32 16.24
N SER A 274 -5.95 -9.48 16.00
CA SER A 274 -5.09 -10.44 16.73
C SER A 274 -4.20 -9.77 17.77
N HIS A 275 -4.24 -8.44 17.86
CA HIS A 275 -3.40 -7.61 18.71
C HIS A 275 -4.24 -6.51 19.41
N GLU A 276 -5.50 -6.81 19.77
CA GLU A 276 -6.42 -5.83 20.36
C GLU A 276 -5.90 -5.22 21.67
N ASP A 277 -5.32 -6.06 22.53
CA ASP A 277 -4.70 -5.63 23.79
C ASP A 277 -3.48 -4.72 23.54
N GLU A 278 -2.69 -5.03 22.50
CA GLU A 278 -1.53 -4.22 22.11
C GLU A 278 -1.99 -2.86 21.55
N VAL A 279 -2.99 -2.82 20.68
CA VAL A 279 -3.56 -1.56 20.15
C VAL A 279 -4.14 -0.69 21.27
N THR A 280 -4.78 -1.31 22.26
CA THR A 280 -5.31 -0.62 23.44
C THR A 280 -4.17 -0.02 24.25
N SER A 281 -3.14 -0.83 24.57
CA SER A 281 -1.94 -0.36 25.27
C SER A 281 -1.23 0.78 24.53
N MET A 282 -1.08 0.67 23.21
CA MET A 282 -0.50 1.71 22.37
C MET A 282 -1.32 3.00 22.34
N SER A 283 -2.64 2.90 22.46
CA SER A 283 -3.51 4.08 22.59
C SER A 283 -3.30 4.80 23.92
N GLU A 284 -2.99 4.08 24.99
CA GLU A 284 -2.64 4.65 26.29
C GLU A 284 -1.25 5.29 26.25
N THR A 285 -0.25 4.62 25.67
CA THR A 285 1.10 5.20 25.52
C THR A 285 1.11 6.39 24.57
N LEU A 286 0.24 6.41 23.55
CA LEU A 286 0.02 7.59 22.70
C LEU A 286 -0.43 8.79 23.53
N LYS A 287 -1.36 8.63 24.49
CA LYS A 287 -1.80 9.75 25.35
C LYS A 287 -0.64 10.32 26.14
N VAL A 288 0.20 9.45 26.71
CA VAL A 288 1.43 9.86 27.41
C VAL A 288 2.36 10.62 26.45
N PHE A 289 2.62 10.07 25.26
CA PHE A 289 3.45 10.73 24.24
C PHE A 289 2.91 12.11 23.86
N LEU A 290 1.60 12.27 23.71
CA LEU A 290 0.99 13.56 23.35
C LEU A 290 1.23 14.62 24.44
N GLU A 291 1.26 14.21 25.72
CA GLU A 291 1.51 15.09 26.87
C GLU A 291 3.00 15.40 27.05
N THR A 292 3.85 14.36 27.05
CA THR A 292 5.26 14.49 27.46
C THR A 292 6.23 14.60 26.29
N GLY A 293 5.82 14.21 25.08
CA GLY A 293 6.72 13.97 23.95
C GLY A 293 7.51 12.65 24.09
N GLY A 294 8.39 12.39 23.13
CA GLY A 294 9.24 11.19 23.09
C GLY A 294 9.90 11.02 21.73
N ASP A 295 10.77 10.01 21.59
CA ASP A 295 11.54 9.75 20.36
C ASP A 295 10.76 8.96 19.29
N GLU A 296 9.47 8.69 19.51
CA GLU A 296 8.65 7.77 18.71
C GLU A 296 7.65 8.46 17.78
N LEU A 297 7.95 9.68 17.36
CA LEU A 297 7.05 10.48 16.54
C LEU A 297 6.58 9.73 15.27
N ALA A 298 7.50 9.13 14.51
CA ALA A 298 7.18 8.38 13.30
C ALA A 298 6.22 7.19 13.56
N TYR A 299 6.42 6.52 14.69
CA TYR A 299 5.64 5.36 15.11
C TYR A 299 4.21 5.77 15.45
N TYR A 300 4.03 6.80 16.27
CA TYR A 300 2.70 7.28 16.65
C TYR A 300 1.96 8.00 15.51
N LEU A 301 2.67 8.62 14.56
CA LEU A 301 2.06 9.11 13.31
C LEU A 301 1.54 7.98 12.43
N SER A 302 2.23 6.83 12.42
CA SER A 302 1.76 5.64 11.70
C SER A 302 0.57 5.01 12.37
N PHE A 303 0.59 4.95 13.70
CA PHE A 303 -0.53 4.51 14.50
C PHE A 303 -1.77 5.35 14.22
N SER A 304 -1.64 6.68 14.13
CA SER A 304 -2.77 7.55 13.82
C SER A 304 -3.35 7.25 12.43
N ILE A 305 -2.51 7.03 11.43
CA ILE A 305 -2.93 6.62 10.07
C ILE A 305 -3.61 5.26 10.07
N CYS A 306 -3.17 4.30 10.88
CA CYS A 306 -3.74 2.96 10.88
C CYS A 306 -5.03 2.85 11.69
N PHE A 307 -5.22 3.61 12.77
CA PHE A 307 -6.26 3.31 13.76
C PHE A 307 -7.18 4.45 14.15
N LEU A 308 -6.82 5.70 13.88
CA LEU A 308 -7.65 6.85 14.23
C LEU A 308 -8.56 7.27 13.09
N SER A 309 -9.73 7.82 13.44
CA SER A 309 -10.59 8.53 12.49
C SER A 309 -9.94 9.85 12.05
N VAL A 310 -10.53 10.53 11.06
CA VAL A 310 -10.04 11.86 10.67
C VAL A 310 -10.29 12.85 11.80
N GLU A 311 -11.42 12.71 12.47
CA GLU A 311 -11.87 13.53 13.60
C GLU A 311 -10.89 13.41 14.78
N ASP A 312 -10.59 12.18 15.22
CA ASP A 312 -9.63 11.91 16.30
C ASP A 312 -8.23 12.44 15.94
N TRP A 313 -7.82 12.31 14.67
CA TRP A 313 -6.55 12.86 14.20
C TRP A 313 -6.51 14.38 14.32
N LEU A 314 -7.58 15.08 13.95
CA LEU A 314 -7.64 16.54 14.04
C LEU A 314 -7.50 17.03 15.49
N GLU A 315 -8.05 16.29 16.46
CA GLU A 315 -7.94 16.65 17.88
C GLU A 315 -6.49 16.60 18.39
N ILE A 316 -5.70 15.63 17.92
CA ILE A 316 -4.34 15.38 18.42
C ILE A 316 -3.22 15.93 17.51
N ALA A 317 -3.52 16.28 16.25
CA ALA A 317 -2.56 16.82 15.29
C ALA A 317 -1.74 18.03 15.81
N PRO A 318 -2.32 18.98 16.57
CA PRO A 318 -1.53 20.09 17.12
C PRO A 318 -0.42 19.62 18.08
N ALA A 319 -0.66 18.56 18.86
CA ALA A 319 0.35 18.00 19.76
C ALA A 319 1.48 17.31 18.98
N PHE A 320 1.13 16.54 17.96
CA PHE A 320 2.10 15.96 17.03
C PHE A 320 2.96 17.03 16.36
N LEU A 321 2.37 18.14 15.92
CA LEU A 321 3.13 19.24 15.31
C LEU A 321 4.14 19.83 16.29
N ARG A 322 3.76 20.10 17.54
CA ARG A 322 4.68 20.63 18.56
C ARG A 322 5.87 19.69 18.78
N HIS A 323 5.63 18.38 18.87
CA HIS A 323 6.70 17.39 19.03
C HIS A 323 7.56 17.27 17.78
N ALA A 324 6.94 17.25 16.60
CA ALA A 324 7.63 17.25 15.31
C ALA A 324 8.53 18.47 15.10
N GLN A 325 8.09 19.66 15.54
CA GLN A 325 8.90 20.89 15.45
C GLN A 325 10.18 20.79 16.28
N LYS A 326 10.09 20.26 17.50
CA LYS A 326 11.26 20.03 18.36
C LYS A 326 12.23 19.03 17.73
N GLU A 327 11.69 18.00 17.09
CA GLU A 327 12.46 16.87 16.60
C GLU A 327 13.07 17.07 15.20
N LEU A 328 12.31 17.68 14.28
CA LEU A 328 12.62 17.77 12.85
C LEU A 328 12.94 19.20 12.39
N GLY A 329 12.67 20.19 13.23
CA GLY A 329 12.62 21.60 12.84
C GLY A 329 11.31 21.95 12.15
N THR A 330 10.96 23.24 12.12
CA THR A 330 9.64 23.71 11.71
C THR A 330 9.24 23.28 10.31
N GLU A 331 10.11 23.51 9.32
CA GLU A 331 9.83 23.19 7.92
C GLU A 331 9.44 21.71 7.70
N LYS A 332 10.27 20.79 8.21
CA LYS A 332 10.06 19.34 8.06
C LYS A 332 8.88 18.85 8.89
N ALA A 333 8.67 19.42 10.07
CA ALA A 333 7.52 19.12 10.91
C ALA A 333 6.21 19.42 10.15
N LEU A 334 6.12 20.59 9.54
CA LEU A 334 4.94 21.02 8.79
C LEU A 334 4.67 20.11 7.59
N SER A 335 5.70 19.85 6.79
CA SER A 335 5.59 18.98 5.63
C SER A 335 5.16 17.56 6.03
N THR A 336 5.69 17.05 7.15
CA THR A 336 5.32 15.74 7.69
C THR A 336 3.87 15.69 8.16
N ILE A 337 3.44 16.66 8.98
CA ILE A 337 2.07 16.71 9.50
C ILE A 337 1.05 16.96 8.39
N ALA A 338 1.38 17.81 7.42
CA ALA A 338 0.55 18.03 6.23
C ALA A 338 0.39 16.73 5.43
N PHE A 339 1.49 16.01 5.18
CA PHE A 339 1.43 14.72 4.49
C PHE A 339 0.54 13.71 5.23
N VAL A 340 0.70 13.57 6.54
CA VAL A 340 -0.13 12.67 7.37
C VAL A 340 -1.60 13.07 7.32
N HIS A 341 -1.90 14.37 7.46
CA HIS A 341 -3.28 14.86 7.36
C HIS A 341 -3.89 14.55 5.98
N MET A 342 -3.14 14.77 4.90
CA MET A 342 -3.63 14.45 3.57
C MET A 342 -3.89 12.96 3.40
N VAL A 343 -2.99 12.09 3.85
CA VAL A 343 -3.21 10.63 3.84
C VAL A 343 -4.51 10.28 4.57
N GLN A 344 -4.74 10.83 5.76
CA GLN A 344 -5.97 10.63 6.52
C GLN A 344 -7.20 11.12 5.74
N ARG A 345 -7.14 12.34 5.20
CA ARG A 345 -8.25 12.98 4.47
C ARG A 345 -8.60 12.23 3.19
N PHE A 346 -7.62 12.00 2.32
CA PHE A 346 -7.83 11.29 1.05
C PHE A 346 -8.37 9.88 1.29
N PHE A 347 -7.91 9.18 2.32
CA PHE A 347 -8.33 7.79 2.51
C PHE A 347 -9.57 7.61 3.40
N LYS A 348 -9.95 8.60 4.22
CA LYS A 348 -10.98 8.41 5.26
C LYS A 348 -12.06 9.48 5.39
N GLN A 349 -11.90 10.69 4.83
CA GLN A 349 -12.77 11.86 5.12
C GLN A 349 -14.28 11.59 4.94
N ASP A 350 -14.67 10.78 3.95
CA ASP A 350 -16.09 10.56 3.62
C ASP A 350 -16.63 9.23 4.15
N LEU A 351 -15.90 8.57 5.06
CA LEU A 351 -16.24 7.22 5.53
C LEU A 351 -16.92 7.19 6.91
N GLY A 352 -16.82 8.26 7.70
CA GLY A 352 -17.46 8.39 9.02
C GLY A 352 -17.10 7.27 10.02
N GLU A 353 -18.00 6.97 10.95
CA GLU A 353 -17.79 6.00 12.04
C GLU A 353 -17.40 4.58 11.58
N LYS A 354 -17.83 4.18 10.38
CA LYS A 354 -17.53 2.84 9.82
C LYS A 354 -16.32 2.84 8.90
N TRP A 355 -15.42 3.83 9.05
CA TRP A 355 -14.34 4.06 8.10
C TRP A 355 -13.47 2.82 7.86
N LYS A 356 -13.16 2.02 8.89
CA LYS A 356 -12.32 0.82 8.76
C LYS A 356 -12.91 -0.18 7.73
N LEU A 357 -14.22 -0.43 7.82
CA LEU A 357 -14.92 -1.34 6.91
C LEU A 357 -15.05 -0.74 5.52
N LEU A 358 -15.48 0.53 5.43
CA LEU A 358 -15.68 1.20 4.14
C LEU A 358 -14.37 1.42 3.38
N PHE A 359 -13.27 1.69 4.10
CA PHE A 359 -11.93 1.79 3.54
C PHE A 359 -11.52 0.47 2.86
N ARG A 360 -11.67 -0.66 3.55
CA ARG A 360 -11.39 -1.99 2.98
C ARG A 360 -12.27 -2.29 1.77
N GLN A 361 -13.56 -1.93 1.82
CA GLN A 361 -14.48 -2.09 0.68
C GLN A 361 -14.08 -1.21 -0.52
N GLN A 362 -13.65 0.03 -0.29
CA GLN A 362 -13.18 0.91 -1.36
C GLN A 362 -11.87 0.40 -1.96
N LEU A 363 -10.95 -0.11 -1.12
CA LEU A 363 -9.65 -0.61 -1.56
C LEU A 363 -9.82 -1.87 -2.41
N ALA A 364 -10.71 -2.76 -1.99
CA ALA A 364 -11.12 -3.94 -2.72
C ALA A 364 -11.72 -3.64 -4.12
N LYS A 365 -12.32 -2.46 -4.32
CA LYS A 365 -12.85 -2.04 -5.62
C LYS A 365 -11.77 -1.52 -6.59
N GLY A 366 -10.55 -1.28 -6.12
CA GLY A 366 -9.37 -0.97 -6.94
C GLY A 366 -9.35 0.40 -7.65
N VAL A 367 -10.48 1.10 -7.77
CA VAL A 367 -10.60 2.36 -8.54
C VAL A 367 -10.09 3.57 -7.76
N TYR A 368 -10.49 3.66 -6.50
CA TYR A 368 -10.55 4.92 -5.78
C TYR A 368 -9.18 5.44 -5.34
N PHE A 369 -8.23 4.55 -5.09
CA PHE A 369 -6.96 4.93 -4.48
C PHE A 369 -5.91 5.38 -5.48
N SER A 370 -5.97 4.96 -6.75
CA SER A 370 -4.96 5.36 -7.75
C SER A 370 -5.04 6.84 -8.11
N GLU A 371 -6.25 7.35 -8.35
CA GLU A 371 -6.50 8.78 -8.61
C GLU A 371 -6.17 9.62 -7.37
N LYS A 372 -6.61 9.18 -6.18
CA LYS A 372 -6.32 9.87 -4.92
C LYS A 372 -4.84 9.92 -4.57
N VAL A 373 -4.07 8.89 -4.87
CA VAL A 373 -2.61 8.92 -4.65
C VAL A 373 -1.94 9.90 -5.61
N GLN A 374 -2.41 9.98 -6.85
CA GLN A 374 -1.91 10.96 -7.80
C GLN A 374 -2.25 12.39 -7.34
N GLU A 375 -3.48 12.63 -6.87
CA GLU A 375 -3.89 13.91 -6.28
C GLU A 375 -3.08 14.27 -5.03
N LEU A 376 -2.90 13.30 -4.11
CA LEU A 376 -2.06 13.44 -2.91
C LEU A 376 -0.66 13.92 -3.27
N LEU A 377 -0.02 13.31 -4.27
CA LEU A 377 1.34 13.65 -4.66
C LEU A 377 1.42 14.95 -5.47
N GLN A 378 0.49 15.21 -6.37
CA GLN A 378 0.42 16.49 -7.08
C GLN A 378 0.23 17.64 -6.10
N PHE A 379 -0.64 17.45 -5.12
CA PHE A 379 -0.84 18.42 -4.05
C PHE A 379 0.44 18.60 -3.24
N TYR A 380 1.08 17.52 -2.82
CA TYR A 380 2.31 17.55 -2.03
C TYR A 380 3.50 18.18 -2.78
N GLU A 381 3.66 17.89 -4.07
CA GLU A 381 4.73 18.45 -4.92
C GLU A 381 4.46 19.92 -5.30
N GLY A 382 3.19 20.27 -5.55
CA GLY A 382 2.77 21.61 -5.94
C GLY A 382 2.71 22.60 -4.78
N HIS A 383 2.37 22.12 -3.58
CA HIS A 383 2.37 22.88 -2.34
C HIS A 383 3.56 22.44 -1.50
N LYS A 384 4.77 22.70 -2.01
CA LYS A 384 5.93 22.87 -1.13
C LYS A 384 5.51 23.86 -0.05
N VAL A 385 5.17 23.38 1.15
CA VAL A 385 4.50 24.09 2.27
C VAL A 385 5.44 25.16 2.89
N TYR A 386 6.32 25.75 2.09
CA TYR A 386 7.46 26.56 2.51
C TYR A 386 7.19 28.06 2.53
N ASP A 387 5.97 28.53 2.20
CA ASP A 387 5.73 29.98 2.04
C ASP A 387 4.36 30.47 2.54
N ASN A 388 3.58 29.66 3.27
CA ASN A 388 2.28 30.12 3.76
C ASN A 388 2.44 30.83 5.11
N GLU A 389 2.71 32.13 5.07
CA GLU A 389 2.82 33.03 6.23
C GLU A 389 1.59 32.93 7.16
N SER A 390 0.40 32.67 6.61
CA SER A 390 -0.84 32.48 7.38
C SER A 390 -0.84 31.15 8.16
N PHE A 391 -0.25 30.09 7.60
CA PHE A 391 -0.08 28.82 8.30
C PHE A 391 0.88 28.95 9.48
N MET A 392 2.03 29.59 9.24
CA MET A 392 3.04 29.83 10.26
C MET A 392 2.48 30.67 11.43
N LYS A 393 1.72 31.73 11.11
CA LYS A 393 1.04 32.55 12.12
C LYS A 393 0.00 31.76 12.93
N ALA A 394 -0.81 30.92 12.28
CA ALA A 394 -1.80 30.10 12.97
C ALA A 394 -1.16 29.06 13.92
N ILE A 395 0.05 28.61 13.60
CA ILE A 395 0.83 27.71 14.45
C ILE A 395 1.43 28.45 15.64
N GLU A 396 2.01 29.64 15.44
CA GLU A 396 2.48 30.49 16.54
C GLU A 396 1.33 30.87 17.50
N SER A 397 0.15 31.14 16.95
CA SER A 397 -1.11 31.33 17.69
C SER A 397 -1.46 30.10 18.53
N ALA A 398 -1.55 28.91 17.92
CA ALA A 398 -1.91 27.68 18.61
C ALA A 398 -0.84 27.18 19.62
N GLN A 399 0.40 27.66 19.52
CA GLN A 399 1.46 27.43 20.50
C GLN A 399 1.28 28.28 21.77
N THR A 400 0.66 29.45 21.65
CA THR A 400 0.53 30.43 22.74
C THR A 400 -0.87 30.43 23.37
N HIS A 401 -1.91 30.05 22.62
CA HIS A 401 -3.31 30.10 23.03
C HIS A 401 -4.02 28.78 22.69
N PRO A 402 -4.19 27.85 23.66
CA PRO A 402 -4.83 26.55 23.44
C PRO A 402 -6.26 26.60 22.87
N GLU A 403 -6.97 27.69 23.10
CA GLU A 403 -8.29 28.04 22.58
C GLU A 403 -8.29 28.33 21.07
N GLU A 404 -7.13 28.65 20.49
CA GLU A 404 -6.96 28.94 19.05
C GLU A 404 -6.66 27.68 18.22
N ARG A 405 -6.83 26.48 18.80
CA ARG A 405 -6.81 25.20 18.07
C ARG A 405 -7.73 25.21 16.86
N MET A 406 -8.88 25.88 16.95
CA MET A 406 -9.79 26.07 15.82
C MET A 406 -9.15 26.89 14.70
N GLY A 407 -8.36 27.91 15.02
CA GLY A 407 -7.61 28.71 14.05
C GLY A 407 -6.47 27.94 13.38
N PHE A 408 -5.77 27.06 14.12
CA PHE A 408 -4.82 26.12 13.50
C PHE A 408 -5.52 25.10 12.60
N LEU A 409 -6.65 24.54 13.02
CA LEU A 409 -7.45 23.62 12.20
C LEU A 409 -8.05 24.32 10.98
N GLU A 410 -8.45 25.58 11.09
CA GLU A 410 -8.91 26.43 9.99
C GLU A 410 -7.76 26.85 9.08
N ALA A 411 -6.57 27.09 9.62
CA ALA A 411 -5.36 27.34 8.84
C ALA A 411 -4.91 26.08 8.12
N LEU A 412 -4.88 24.94 8.80
CA LEU A 412 -4.61 23.64 8.20
C LEU A 412 -5.70 23.27 7.19
N ARG A 413 -6.96 23.71 7.37
CA ARG A 413 -8.05 23.59 6.38
C ARG A 413 -8.04 24.66 5.27
N SER A 414 -7.29 25.75 5.41
CA SER A 414 -7.23 26.84 4.40
C SER A 414 -5.92 26.85 3.62
N VAL A 415 -4.89 26.20 4.15
CA VAL A 415 -3.61 25.87 3.50
C VAL A 415 -3.71 24.53 2.75
N LEU A 416 -4.68 23.68 3.15
CA LEU A 416 -5.11 22.43 2.49
C LEU A 416 -6.55 22.56 1.97
#